data_AF-M7P2C3-F1
#
_entry.id   AF-M7P2C3-F1
#
_cell.length_a   1.000
_cell.length_b   1.000
_cell.length_c   1.000
_cell.angle_alpha   90.00
_cell.angle_beta   90.00
_cell.angle_gamma   90.00
#
_symmetry.space_group_name_H-M   'P 1'
#
loop_
_entity.id
_entity.type
_entity.pdbx_description
1 polymer ?
#
loop_
_entity_poly.entity_id
_entity_poly.type
_entity_poly.pdbx_seq_one_letter_code
_entity_poly.pdbx_strand_id
1 'polypeptide(L)'
;MAVPSYPFFGGSGTEAPAALESAMGLYPYQWGLTEAGTAEETLRMKQGYQYVLLYLHTGQENIRRLLNYAPNKEAPLELQAGEDTGEPVYKFYIRHIATGDVYAGSSWDASPDWRTALSNFLQGLRKDQASSIK
;
A
#
# COMPACT_ATOMS: atom_id res chain seq x y z
N MET A 1 1.22 -10.91 5.45
CA MET A 1 1.56 -9.70 4.67
C MET A 1 2.81 -9.07 5.24
N ALA A 2 3.83 -8.88 4.41
CA ALA A 2 5.00 -8.09 4.75
C ALA A 2 4.63 -6.60 4.73
N VAL A 3 4.91 -5.90 5.82
CA VAL A 3 4.76 -4.45 5.93
C VAL A 3 6.16 -3.86 6.04
N PRO A 4 6.67 -3.20 4.99
CA PRO A 4 7.97 -2.54 5.07
C PRO A 4 7.94 -1.41 6.10
N SER A 5 9.02 -1.29 6.88
CA SER A 5 9.21 -0.24 7.87
C SER A 5 9.49 1.08 7.15
N TYR A 6 8.42 1.76 6.73
CA TYR A 6 8.55 3.01 6.01
C TYR A 6 9.08 4.14 6.91
N PRO A 7 9.83 5.09 6.36
CA PRO A 7 10.40 6.20 7.13
C PRO A 7 9.33 7.05 7.82
N PHE A 8 8.12 7.14 7.26
CA PHE A 8 6.98 7.83 7.90
C PHE A 8 6.33 7.02 9.04
N PHE A 9 6.57 5.70 9.12
CA PHE A 9 6.30 4.92 10.34
C PHE A 9 7.40 5.08 11.39
N GLY A 10 8.60 5.52 10.99
CA GLY A 10 9.79 5.64 11.84
C GLY A 10 10.05 7.04 12.40
N GLY A 11 9.16 8.01 12.16
CA GLY A 11 9.24 9.31 12.83
C GLY A 11 9.29 9.10 14.33
N SER A 12 10.25 9.74 15.01
CA SER A 12 10.72 9.49 16.39
C SER A 12 9.70 9.67 17.53
N GLY A 13 8.41 9.54 17.27
CA GLY A 13 7.35 9.42 18.26
C GLY A 13 6.89 7.97 18.36
N THR A 14 6.81 7.47 19.59
CA THR A 14 6.24 6.17 19.99
C THR A 14 4.82 5.91 19.44
N GLU A 15 4.19 6.91 18.82
CA GLU A 15 2.85 6.87 18.25
C GLU A 15 2.74 6.18 16.89
N ALA A 16 3.78 6.22 16.05
CA ALA A 16 3.71 5.65 14.70
C ALA A 16 3.60 4.11 14.65
N PRO A 17 4.37 3.32 15.44
CA PRO A 17 4.15 1.87 15.51
C PRO A 17 2.79 1.52 16.11
N ALA A 18 2.34 2.22 17.16
CA ALA A 18 1.05 1.98 17.78
C ALA A 18 -0.13 2.29 16.83
N ALA A 19 -0.04 3.35 16.04
CA ALA A 19 -1.04 3.69 15.03
C ALA A 19 -1.08 2.64 13.89
N LEU A 20 0.08 2.13 13.47
CA LEU A 20 0.16 1.05 12.50
C LEU A 20 -0.47 -0.23 13.05
N GLU A 21 -0.16 -0.63 14.28
CA GLU A 21 -0.77 -1.78 14.94
C GLU A 21 -2.29 -1.63 15.06
N SER A 22 -2.76 -0.42 15.43
CA SER A 22 -4.19 -0.11 15.51
C SER A 22 -4.89 -0.25 14.16
N ALA A 23 -4.30 0.29 13.08
CA ALA A 23 -4.84 0.14 11.74
C ALA A 23 -4.82 -1.31 11.28
N MET A 24 -3.69 -2.01 11.47
CA MET A 24 -3.51 -3.43 11.13
C MET A 24 -4.41 -4.37 11.93
N GLY A 25 -4.96 -3.93 13.07
CA GLY A 25 -5.99 -4.67 13.80
C GLY A 25 -7.25 -4.97 12.97
N LEU A 26 -7.49 -4.23 11.87
CA LEU A 26 -8.55 -4.51 10.92
C LEU A 26 -8.23 -5.66 9.95
N TYR A 27 -6.96 -6.03 9.82
CA TYR A 27 -6.50 -7.06 8.90
C TYR A 27 -6.57 -8.45 9.57
N PRO A 28 -7.39 -9.39 9.05
CA PRO A 28 -7.63 -10.67 9.73
C PRO A 28 -6.51 -11.70 9.54
N TYR A 29 -5.51 -11.42 8.70
CA TYR A 29 -4.41 -12.35 8.40
C TYR A 29 -3.11 -11.95 9.10
N GLN A 30 -2.17 -12.89 9.18
CA GLN A 30 -0.85 -12.62 9.74
C GLN A 30 -0.12 -11.56 8.93
N TRP A 31 0.46 -10.58 9.62
CA TRP A 31 1.33 -9.56 9.06
C TRP A 31 2.60 -9.44 9.89
N GLY A 32 3.65 -8.89 9.30
CA GLY A 32 4.91 -8.65 10.01
C GLY A 32 5.68 -7.49 9.41
N LEU A 33 6.43 -6.80 10.27
CA LEU A 33 7.29 -5.70 9.88
C LEU A 33 8.56 -6.22 9.21
N THR A 34 8.94 -5.59 8.11
CA THR A 34 10.10 -5.97 7.29
C THR A 34 10.94 -4.74 7.00
N GLU A 35 12.22 -4.90 6.68
CA GLU A 35 13.08 -3.73 6.41
C GLU A 35 12.64 -3.05 5.10
N ALA A 36 12.58 -1.71 5.10
CA ALA A 36 12.29 -0.97 3.87
C ALA A 36 13.38 -1.25 2.82
N GLY A 37 12.94 -1.55 1.59
CA GLY A 37 13.85 -1.93 0.50
C GLY A 37 14.24 -3.41 0.45
N THR A 38 13.68 -4.26 1.32
CA THR A 38 13.86 -5.72 1.20
C THR A 38 13.34 -6.20 -0.16
N ALA A 39 14.19 -6.88 -0.93
CA ALA A 39 13.79 -7.44 -2.21
C ALA A 39 12.60 -8.42 -2.05
N GLU A 40 11.63 -8.35 -2.96
CA GLU A 40 10.44 -9.21 -2.96
C GLU A 40 10.81 -10.70 -2.93
N GLU A 41 11.91 -11.08 -3.60
CA GLU A 41 12.49 -12.43 -3.54
C GLU A 41 12.87 -12.84 -2.12
N THR A 42 13.47 -11.95 -1.34
CA THR A 42 13.83 -12.23 0.06
C THR A 42 12.59 -12.36 0.94
N LEU A 43 11.59 -11.51 0.75
CA LEU A 43 10.32 -11.58 1.47
C LEU A 43 9.60 -12.92 1.22
N ARG A 44 9.63 -13.41 -0.02
CA ARG A 44 9.03 -14.70 -0.39
C ARG A 44 9.87 -15.89 0.09
N MET A 45 11.17 -15.91 -0.22
CA MET A 45 12.03 -17.08 0.01
C MET A 45 12.52 -17.20 1.44
N LYS A 46 12.83 -16.10 2.13
CA LYS A 46 13.32 -16.14 3.52
C LYS A 46 12.22 -16.00 4.56
N GLN A 47 11.21 -15.17 4.29
CA GLN A 47 10.19 -14.83 5.29
C GLN A 47 8.83 -15.51 5.02
N GLY A 48 8.64 -16.14 3.85
CA GLY A 48 7.41 -16.84 3.51
C GLY A 48 6.21 -15.91 3.27
N TYR A 49 6.44 -14.60 3.12
CA TYR A 49 5.34 -13.66 2.85
C TYR A 49 4.92 -13.76 1.38
N GLN A 50 3.62 -13.93 1.16
CA GLN A 50 3.02 -13.97 -0.17
C GLN A 50 2.59 -12.58 -0.65
N TYR A 51 2.29 -11.67 0.28
CA TYR A 51 1.80 -10.32 0.00
C TYR A 51 2.71 -9.28 0.65
N VAL A 52 2.93 -8.16 -0.03
CA VAL A 52 3.63 -6.98 0.50
C VAL A 52 2.70 -5.77 0.46
N LEU A 53 2.67 -4.99 1.54
CA LEU A 53 1.95 -3.72 1.61
C LEU A 53 2.85 -2.59 1.09
N LEU A 54 2.41 -1.91 0.05
CA LEU A 54 3.09 -0.78 -0.59
C LEU A 54 2.26 0.50 -0.43
N TYR A 55 2.93 1.64 -0.55
CA TYR A 55 2.28 2.95 -0.49
C TYR A 55 2.75 3.84 -1.63
N LEU A 56 1.89 4.75 -2.07
CA LEU A 56 2.21 5.85 -2.97
C LEU A 56 1.96 7.15 -2.23
N HIS A 57 2.93 8.07 -2.29
CA HIS A 57 2.81 9.42 -1.77
C HIS A 57 3.12 10.39 -2.90
N THR A 58 2.09 10.67 -3.69
CA THR A 58 2.13 11.61 -4.82
C THR A 58 0.72 12.15 -5.04
N GLY A 59 0.53 13.08 -5.95
CA GLY A 59 -0.81 13.62 -6.18
C GLY A 59 -1.74 12.63 -6.88
N GLN A 60 -3.04 12.93 -6.80
CA GLN A 60 -4.10 11.97 -7.12
C GLN A 60 -4.04 11.48 -8.58
N GLU A 61 -3.66 12.35 -9.51
CA GLU A 61 -3.58 12.00 -10.93
C GLU A 61 -2.43 11.05 -11.21
N ASN A 62 -1.28 11.28 -10.58
CA ASN A 62 -0.12 10.40 -10.69
C ASN A 62 -0.40 9.01 -10.12
N ILE A 63 -1.12 8.92 -8.99
CA ILE A 63 -1.54 7.63 -8.40
C ILE A 63 -2.46 6.85 -9.35
N ARG A 64 -3.42 7.51 -9.99
CA ARG A 64 -4.33 6.87 -10.94
C ARG A 64 -3.57 6.31 -12.15
N ARG A 65 -2.55 7.04 -12.64
CA ARG A 65 -1.67 6.56 -13.71
C ARG A 65 -0.81 5.38 -13.23
N LEU A 66 -0.21 5.46 -12.04
CA LEU A 66 0.66 4.42 -11.47
C LEU A 66 -0.06 3.09 -11.26
N LEU A 67 -1.27 3.15 -10.71
CA LEU A 67 -2.11 1.99 -10.43
C LEU A 67 -2.90 1.53 -11.66
N ASN A 68 -2.53 2.00 -12.85
CA ASN A 68 -3.02 1.54 -14.13
C ASN A 68 -4.54 1.68 -14.31
N TYR A 69 -5.10 2.82 -13.87
CA TYR A 69 -6.43 3.28 -14.32
C TYR A 69 -6.40 3.81 -15.78
N ALA A 70 -5.33 3.59 -16.55
CA ALA A 70 -5.28 3.81 -17.99
C ALA A 70 -4.28 2.84 -18.69
N PRO A 71 -4.50 2.48 -19.97
CA PRO A 71 -4.23 1.15 -20.52
C PRO A 71 -2.93 1.00 -21.34
N ASN A 72 -1.86 1.76 -21.06
CA ASN A 72 -0.64 1.66 -21.87
C ASN A 72 0.58 1.29 -21.02
N LYS A 73 0.86 -0.03 -21.02
CA LYS A 73 2.15 -0.63 -20.70
C LYS A 73 3.20 -0.05 -21.66
N GLU A 74 4.03 0.92 -21.26
CA GLU A 74 5.31 1.16 -21.98
C GLU A 74 6.30 2.16 -21.35
N ALA A 75 6.04 2.77 -20.18
CA ALA A 75 7.01 3.67 -19.55
C ALA A 75 7.38 3.24 -18.11
N PRO A 76 8.68 3.31 -17.72
CA PRO A 76 9.08 3.23 -16.32
C PRO A 76 8.49 4.42 -15.54
N LEU A 77 7.83 4.10 -14.42
CA LEU A 77 7.04 5.02 -13.59
C LEU A 77 7.83 6.23 -13.06
N GLU A 78 9.17 6.16 -13.04
CA GLU A 78 10.06 7.23 -12.58
C GLU A 78 10.09 8.45 -13.51
N LEU A 79 9.67 8.33 -14.78
CA LEU A 79 9.80 9.38 -15.81
C LEU A 79 8.51 10.15 -16.11
N GLN A 80 7.38 9.85 -15.44
CA GLN A 80 6.09 10.51 -15.69
C GLN A 80 5.57 11.34 -14.50
N ALA A 81 6.41 11.65 -13.52
CA ALA A 81 6.09 12.63 -12.49
C ALA A 81 6.10 14.04 -13.10
N GLY A 82 5.07 14.35 -13.89
CA GLY A 82 4.72 15.73 -14.22
C GLY A 82 4.29 16.45 -12.95
N GLU A 83 4.60 17.75 -12.87
CA GLU A 83 4.21 18.64 -11.77
C GLU A 83 2.74 18.43 -11.39
N ASP A 84 2.54 17.79 -10.24
CA ASP A 84 1.23 17.58 -9.66
C ASP A 84 0.86 18.82 -8.87
N THR A 85 -0.12 19.57 -9.36
CA THR A 85 -0.62 20.78 -8.70
C THR A 85 -1.62 20.44 -7.58
N GLY A 86 -1.88 19.16 -7.30
CA GLY A 86 -2.77 18.69 -6.24
C GLY A 86 -2.05 18.46 -4.91
N GLU A 87 -2.80 18.48 -3.81
CA GLU A 87 -2.27 18.09 -2.50
C GLU A 87 -1.79 16.63 -2.56
N PRO A 88 -0.55 16.34 -2.12
CA PRO A 88 -0.02 14.98 -2.13
C PRO A 88 -0.84 14.11 -1.17
N VAL A 89 -1.25 12.93 -1.64
CA VAL A 89 -2.04 11.99 -0.85
C VAL A 89 -1.31 10.67 -0.71
N TYR A 90 -1.56 10.00 0.41
CA TYR A 90 -1.14 8.63 0.66
C TYR A 90 -2.21 7.69 0.11
N LYS A 91 -1.80 6.73 -0.73
CA LYS A 91 -2.62 5.58 -1.11
C LYS A 91 -1.86 4.30 -0.83
N PHE A 92 -2.53 3.35 -0.21
CA PHE A 92 -1.98 2.03 0.07
C PHE A 92 -2.48 1.01 -0.95
N TYR A 93 -1.63 0.04 -1.25
CA TYR A 93 -1.98 -1.09 -2.10
C TYR A 93 -1.19 -2.32 -1.66
N ILE A 94 -1.76 -3.50 -1.86
CA ILE A 94 -1.05 -4.77 -1.61
C ILE A 94 -0.63 -5.34 -2.95
N ARG A 95 0.60 -5.87 -3.01
CA ARG A 95 1.08 -6.60 -4.17
C ARG A 95 1.31 -8.05 -3.77
N HIS A 96 0.80 -8.96 -4.58
CA HIS A 96 1.08 -10.37 -4.47
C HIS A 96 2.44 -10.65 -5.08
N ILE A 97 3.40 -11.08 -4.26
CA ILE A 97 4.79 -11.29 -4.67
C ILE A 97 4.89 -12.48 -5.63
N ALA A 98 4.03 -13.48 -5.49
CA ALA A 98 4.12 -14.70 -6.29
C ALA A 98 3.59 -14.52 -7.72
N THR A 99 2.51 -13.77 -7.94
CA THR A 99 1.94 -13.53 -9.28
C THR A 99 2.24 -12.14 -9.83
N GLY A 100 2.65 -11.20 -8.97
CA GLY A 100 2.83 -9.79 -9.33
C GLY A 100 1.54 -8.98 -9.32
N ASP A 101 0.39 -9.59 -9.00
CA ASP A 101 -0.91 -8.92 -8.95
C ASP A 101 -0.91 -7.77 -7.94
N VAL A 102 -1.48 -6.63 -8.34
CA VAL A 102 -1.63 -5.45 -7.49
C VAL A 102 -3.09 -5.30 -7.13
N TYR A 103 -3.36 -5.14 -5.84
CA TYR A 103 -4.68 -4.92 -5.30
C TYR A 103 -4.69 -3.58 -4.53
N ALA A 104 -5.32 -2.59 -5.16
CA ALA A 104 -5.43 -1.23 -4.63
C ALA A 104 -6.83 -0.91 -4.06
N GLY A 105 -7.70 -1.92 -3.96
CA GLY A 105 -9.11 -1.77 -3.59
C GLY A 105 -9.98 -1.22 -4.73
N SER A 106 -11.28 -1.52 -4.66
CA SER A 106 -12.28 -1.10 -5.65
C SER A 106 -12.72 0.37 -5.50
N SER A 107 -12.42 0.99 -4.36
CA SER A 107 -12.82 2.37 -4.02
C SER A 107 -11.61 3.28 -3.85
N TRP A 108 -11.82 4.59 -4.04
CA TRP A 108 -10.79 5.59 -3.76
C TRP A 108 -10.63 5.79 -2.25
N ASP A 109 -9.56 5.25 -1.67
CA ASP A 109 -9.20 5.33 -0.25
C ASP A 109 -8.06 6.31 0.08
N ALA A 110 -7.54 7.04 -0.91
CA ALA A 110 -6.39 7.91 -0.72
C ALA A 110 -6.70 9.13 0.17
N SER A 111 -5.76 9.48 1.05
CA SER A 111 -5.92 10.57 2.01
C SER A 111 -4.59 11.30 2.26
N PRO A 112 -4.57 12.62 2.53
CA PRO A 112 -3.34 13.32 2.90
C PRO A 112 -2.70 12.81 4.21
N ASP A 113 -3.47 12.13 5.07
CA ASP A 113 -2.95 11.45 6.25
C ASP A 113 -2.80 9.94 6.00
N TRP A 114 -1.60 9.41 6.27
CA TRP A 114 -1.28 8.00 6.03
C TRP A 114 -2.10 7.06 6.93
N ARG A 115 -2.48 7.49 8.14
CA ARG A 115 -3.26 6.65 9.08
C ARG A 115 -4.68 6.51 8.56
N THR A 116 -5.26 7.63 8.11
CA THR A 116 -6.58 7.64 7.47
C THR A 116 -6.58 6.83 6.18
N ALA A 117 -5.59 7.01 5.31
CA ALA A 117 -5.48 6.26 4.07
C ALA A 117 -5.37 4.74 4.31
N LEU A 118 -4.52 4.33 5.26
CA LEU A 118 -4.35 2.91 5.59
C LEU A 118 -5.62 2.29 6.19
N SER A 119 -6.27 3.01 7.11
CA SER A 119 -7.54 2.56 7.71
C SER A 119 -8.63 2.42 6.65
N ASN A 120 -8.75 3.40 5.75
CA ASN A 120 -9.70 3.35 4.64
C ASN A 120 -9.42 2.18 3.70
N PHE A 121 -8.15 1.95 3.35
CA PHE A 121 -7.71 0.83 2.52
C PHE A 121 -8.08 -0.51 3.16
N LEU A 122 -7.77 -0.72 4.44
CA LEU A 122 -8.06 -1.97 5.14
C LEU A 122 -9.57 -2.19 5.33
N GLN A 123 -10.34 -1.13 5.58
CA GLN A 123 -11.80 -1.21 5.60
C GLN A 123 -12.38 -1.59 4.23
N GLY A 124 -11.83 -1.01 3.16
CA GLY A 124 -12.18 -1.35 1.78
C GLY A 124 -11.88 -2.82 1.47
N LEU A 125 -10.67 -3.28 1.81
CA LEU A 125 -10.24 -4.66 1.66
C LEU A 125 -11.18 -5.61 2.41
N ARG A 126 -11.52 -5.32 3.67
CA ARG A 126 -12.46 -6.14 4.45
C ARG A 126 -13.85 -6.23 3.79
N LYS A 127 -14.36 -5.10 3.26
CA LYS A 127 -15.65 -5.06 2.57
C LYS A 127 -15.61 -5.89 1.28
N ASP A 128 -14.56 -5.78 0.50
CA ASP A 128 -14.41 -6.49 -0.77
C ASP A 128 -14.21 -7.99 -0.57
N GLN A 129 -13.43 -8.38 0.45
CA GLN A 129 -13.33 -9.78 0.90
C GLN A 129 -14.68 -10.33 1.34
N ALA A 130 -15.49 -9.55 2.08
CA ALA A 130 -16.84 -9.96 2.46
C ALA A 130 -17.80 -10.08 1.25
N SER A 131 -17.58 -9.29 0.19
CA SER A 131 -18.35 -9.35 -1.05
C SER A 131 -17.97 -10.50 -1.98
N SER A 132 -16.73 -10.99 -1.95
CA SER A 132 -16.28 -12.16 -2.74
C SER A 132 -16.79 -13.52 -2.23
N ILE A 133 -17.51 -13.58 -1.10
CA ILE A 133 -18.03 -14.82 -0.50
C ILE A 133 -19.55 -14.94 -0.74
N LYS A 134 -20.04 -14.66 -1.95
CA LYS A 134 -21.45 -14.85 -2.33
C LYS A 134 -21.62 -15.66 -3.60
#